data_AF-A0A817WFV3-F1
#
_entry.id   AF-A0A817WFV3-F1
#
_cell.length_a   1.000
_cell.length_b   1.000
_cell.length_c   1.000
_cell.angle_alpha   90.00
_cell.angle_beta   90.00
_cell.angle_gamma   90.00
#
_symmetry.space_group_name_H-M   'P 1'
#
loop_
_entity.id
_entity.type
_entity.pdbx_description
1 polymer ?
#
loop_
_entity_poly.entity_id
_entity_poly.type
_entity_poly.pdbx_seq_one_letter_code
_entity_poly.pdbx_strand_id
1 'polypeptide(L)'
;MESNIEWTHTNRGARAFIYKNQKYRKRCSNKDGSEIWVCCKKSCGASTVLLNGIIKRYPQEHPHDELQHSSEVRNLLQNICTETKKDLLTPVTEIYRQNLVQYKRKKGTAEDVPIFNYIRSTAYRRRSSVLPPIPKTLEDIIIPDDLKFLENGDPFLIFDNPAPNRIITLCSPQALIELSKCFYWLADGTFRSAPQKFVQSYSIHGRTEWGIHPFIHIAMCGRKQEQYELLFQGLFNYANRNNIKLQPISIMFDFEQAASNGFLSTFKHSSVLYCHFHYCRSIWRQVQKLG
;
A
#
# COMPACT_ATOMS: atom_id res chain seq x y z
N MET A 1 39.01 -7.59 -27.08
CA MET A 1 37.55 -7.43 -27.13
C MET A 1 37.01 -7.60 -25.73
N GLU A 2 36.59 -6.51 -25.09
CA GLU A 2 36.01 -6.57 -23.75
C GLU A 2 34.76 -7.45 -23.77
N SER A 3 34.72 -8.47 -22.91
CA SER A 3 33.57 -9.34 -22.80
C SER A 3 32.44 -8.54 -22.14
N ASN A 4 31.36 -8.25 -22.89
CA ASN A 4 30.25 -7.45 -22.41
C ASN A 4 29.48 -8.22 -21.31
N ILE A 5 29.88 -8.04 -20.06
CA ILE A 5 29.30 -8.67 -18.86
C ILE A 5 28.41 -7.65 -18.17
N GLU A 6 27.13 -7.98 -17.99
CA GLU A 6 26.18 -7.18 -17.23
C GLU A 6 26.08 -7.73 -15.79
N TRP A 7 26.59 -6.99 -14.82
CA TRP A 7 26.51 -7.39 -13.40
C TRP A 7 25.10 -7.25 -12.84
N THR A 8 24.64 -8.25 -12.09
CA THR A 8 23.30 -8.30 -11.51
C THR A 8 23.27 -9.11 -10.21
N HIS A 9 22.09 -9.41 -9.69
CA HIS A 9 21.89 -10.25 -8.51
C HIS A 9 20.89 -11.37 -8.80
N THR A 10 21.05 -12.51 -8.14
CA THR A 10 20.05 -13.58 -8.14
C THR A 10 18.78 -13.16 -7.37
N ASN A 11 17.70 -13.93 -7.52
CA ASN A 11 16.45 -13.67 -6.76
C ASN A 11 16.65 -13.73 -5.23
N ARG A 12 17.73 -14.39 -4.76
CA ARG A 12 18.12 -14.49 -3.35
C ARG A 12 19.20 -13.47 -2.94
N GLY A 13 19.50 -12.48 -3.78
CA GLY A 13 20.44 -11.40 -3.47
C GLY A 13 21.93 -11.73 -3.68
N ALA A 14 22.29 -12.97 -4.02
CA ALA A 14 23.69 -13.30 -4.33
C ALA A 14 24.16 -12.66 -5.64
N ARG A 15 25.44 -12.28 -5.71
CA ARG A 15 26.08 -11.69 -6.91
C ARG A 15 25.93 -12.62 -8.12
N ALA A 16 25.56 -12.05 -9.25
CA ALA A 16 25.33 -12.71 -10.53
C ALA A 16 25.83 -11.83 -11.68
N PHE A 17 25.95 -12.40 -12.86
CA PHE A 17 26.11 -11.61 -14.07
C PHE A 17 25.38 -12.25 -15.24
N ILE A 18 25.16 -11.48 -16.29
CA ILE A 18 24.55 -11.92 -17.54
C ILE A 18 25.58 -11.78 -18.66
N TYR A 19 25.74 -12.85 -19.44
CA TYR A 19 26.59 -12.89 -20.62
C TYR A 19 25.86 -13.67 -21.71
N LYS A 20 25.80 -13.12 -22.94
CA LYS A 20 24.99 -13.65 -24.04
C LYS A 20 23.56 -14.03 -23.62
N ASN A 21 22.91 -13.10 -22.89
CA ASN A 21 21.55 -13.26 -22.38
C ASN A 21 21.31 -14.52 -21.50
N GLN A 22 22.39 -15.06 -20.91
CA GLN A 22 22.35 -16.17 -19.95
C GLN A 22 22.85 -15.70 -18.58
N LYS A 23 22.18 -16.12 -17.51
CA LYS A 23 22.48 -15.68 -16.13
C LYS A 23 23.37 -16.68 -15.39
N TYR A 24 24.43 -16.17 -14.78
CA TYR A 24 25.42 -16.94 -14.02
C TYR A 24 25.46 -16.48 -12.56
N ARG A 25 25.68 -17.43 -11.64
CA ARG A 25 25.92 -17.19 -10.21
C ARG A 25 27.29 -17.71 -9.80
N LYS A 26 27.92 -17.05 -8.83
CA LYS A 26 29.20 -17.50 -8.30
C LYS A 26 29.04 -18.85 -7.60
N ARG A 27 29.93 -19.80 -7.91
CA ARG A 27 30.02 -21.10 -7.23
C ARG A 27 31.13 -21.11 -6.20
N CYS A 28 32.34 -20.72 -6.58
CA CYS A 28 33.50 -20.68 -5.70
C CYS A 28 34.60 -19.76 -6.25
N SER A 29 35.59 -19.47 -5.40
CA SER A 29 36.85 -18.84 -5.77
C SER A 29 37.98 -19.84 -5.58
N ASN A 30 38.91 -19.87 -6.53
CA ASN A 30 40.10 -20.70 -6.50
C ASN A 30 41.25 -19.95 -5.80
N LYS A 31 42.30 -20.70 -5.40
CA LYS A 31 43.49 -20.14 -4.71
C LYS A 31 44.29 -19.17 -5.59
N ASP A 32 44.19 -19.31 -6.91
CA ASP A 32 44.83 -18.45 -7.92
C ASP A 32 44.08 -17.14 -8.17
N GLY A 33 43.00 -16.87 -7.41
CA GLY A 33 42.15 -15.68 -7.57
C GLY A 33 41.10 -15.80 -8.68
N SER A 34 41.06 -16.90 -9.44
CA SER A 34 40.00 -17.13 -10.42
C SER A 34 38.68 -17.49 -9.76
N GLU A 35 37.58 -17.07 -10.36
CA GLU A 35 36.22 -17.33 -9.86
C GLU A 35 35.47 -18.26 -10.82
N ILE A 36 34.84 -19.30 -10.28
CA ILE A 36 34.01 -20.22 -11.05
C ILE A 36 32.54 -19.79 -10.93
N TRP A 37 31.91 -19.61 -12.08
CA TRP A 37 30.52 -19.18 -12.21
C TRP A 37 29.72 -20.22 -12.99
N VAL A 38 28.51 -20.53 -12.52
CA VAL A 38 27.64 -21.55 -13.11
C VAL A 38 26.32 -20.95 -13.52
N CYS A 39 25.69 -21.52 -14.56
CA CYS A 39 24.36 -21.11 -14.98
C CYS A 39 23.36 -21.19 -13.82
N CYS A 40 22.42 -20.23 -13.77
CA CYS A 40 21.38 -20.20 -12.75
C CYS A 40 20.29 -21.27 -12.95
N LYS A 41 20.15 -21.84 -14.16
CA LYS A 41 19.16 -22.89 -14.43
C LYS A 41 19.68 -24.23 -13.90
N LYS A 42 18.95 -24.85 -12.97
CA LYS A 42 19.41 -26.09 -12.29
C LYS A 42 19.70 -27.25 -13.24
N SER A 43 18.97 -27.33 -14.36
CA SER A 43 19.14 -28.35 -15.39
C SER A 43 20.31 -28.06 -16.36
N CYS A 44 21.03 -26.95 -16.18
CA CYS A 44 22.12 -26.54 -17.06
C CYS A 44 23.49 -26.73 -16.37
N GLY A 45 24.38 -27.47 -17.03
CA GLY A 45 25.76 -27.68 -16.58
C GLY A 45 26.75 -26.58 -16.99
N ALA A 46 26.31 -25.58 -17.76
CA ALA A 46 27.19 -24.56 -18.30
C ALA A 46 27.89 -23.75 -17.20
N SER A 47 29.19 -23.55 -17.35
CA SER A 47 30.03 -22.84 -16.40
C SER A 47 31.15 -22.08 -17.07
N THR A 48 31.56 -20.99 -16.45
CA THR A 48 32.56 -20.05 -16.96
C THR A 48 33.52 -19.66 -15.83
N VAL A 49 34.73 -19.28 -16.19
CA VAL A 49 35.78 -18.86 -15.25
C VAL A 49 36.13 -17.41 -15.51
N LEU A 50 36.09 -16.61 -14.46
CA LEU A 50 36.46 -15.20 -14.47
C LEU A 50 37.78 -15.02 -13.74
N LEU A 51 38.68 -14.21 -14.29
CA LEU A 51 39.86 -13.71 -13.59
C LEU A 51 39.86 -12.19 -13.72
N ASN A 52 39.85 -11.48 -12.58
CA ASN A 52 39.79 -10.01 -12.54
C ASN A 52 38.64 -9.42 -13.38
N GLY A 53 37.47 -10.09 -13.40
CA GLY A 53 36.30 -9.63 -14.17
C GLY A 53 36.32 -9.95 -15.66
N ILE A 54 37.36 -10.63 -16.16
CA ILE A 54 37.50 -11.04 -17.57
C ILE A 54 37.24 -12.54 -17.72
N ILE A 55 36.48 -12.93 -18.74
CA ILE A 55 36.20 -14.34 -19.05
C ILE A 55 37.48 -15.03 -19.53
N LYS A 56 37.97 -15.99 -18.75
CA LYS A 56 39.09 -16.87 -19.10
C LYS A 56 38.62 -18.17 -19.75
N ARG A 57 37.48 -18.69 -19.31
CA ARG A 57 36.84 -19.86 -19.92
C ARG A 57 35.44 -19.48 -20.38
N TYR A 58 35.23 -19.47 -21.68
CA TYR A 58 33.91 -19.22 -22.25
C TYR A 58 32.93 -20.35 -21.87
N PRO A 59 31.67 -20.00 -21.58
CA PRO A 59 30.65 -20.98 -21.24
C PRO A 59 30.33 -21.90 -22.44
N GLN A 60 30.00 -23.15 -22.13
CA GLN A 60 29.49 -24.11 -23.11
C GLN A 60 28.07 -23.75 -23.57
N GLU A 61 27.59 -24.43 -24.61
CA GLU A 61 26.21 -24.28 -25.08
C GLU A 61 25.18 -24.58 -23.99
N HIS A 62 24.09 -23.81 -24.03
CA HIS A 62 22.99 -23.95 -23.09
C HIS A 62 21.89 -24.81 -23.73
N PRO A 63 21.50 -25.95 -23.12
CA PRO A 63 20.37 -26.76 -23.59
C PRO A 63 19.05 -26.14 -23.10
N HIS A 64 18.91 -24.83 -23.22
CA HIS A 64 17.72 -24.09 -22.87
C HIS A 64 17.71 -22.68 -23.47
N ASP A 65 16.51 -22.14 -23.60
CA ASP A 65 16.28 -20.78 -24.07
C ASP A 65 16.99 -19.73 -23.23
N GLU A 66 17.26 -18.60 -23.87
CA GLU A 66 17.77 -17.40 -23.24
C GLU A 66 16.79 -16.81 -22.22
N LEU A 67 17.24 -15.79 -21.48
CA LEU A 67 16.35 -15.04 -20.60
C LEU A 67 15.21 -14.41 -21.41
N GLN A 68 13.98 -14.56 -20.91
CA GLN A 68 12.74 -14.08 -21.54
C GLN A 68 12.69 -12.59 -21.88
N HIS A 69 13.54 -11.76 -21.27
CA HIS A 69 13.51 -10.31 -21.42
C HIS A 69 14.88 -9.77 -21.82
N SER A 70 14.86 -8.81 -22.74
CA SER A 70 16.03 -8.02 -23.13
C SER A 70 16.65 -7.31 -21.92
N SER A 71 17.92 -6.91 -22.05
CA SER A 71 18.61 -6.08 -21.06
C SER A 71 17.82 -4.84 -20.67
N GLU A 72 17.19 -4.18 -21.64
CA GLU A 72 16.45 -2.95 -21.44
C GLU A 72 15.16 -3.18 -20.66
N VAL A 73 14.41 -4.23 -20.98
CA VAL A 73 13.21 -4.59 -20.20
C VAL A 73 13.60 -5.00 -18.79
N ARG A 74 14.70 -5.75 -18.60
CA ARG A 74 15.20 -6.09 -17.27
C ARG A 74 15.56 -4.85 -16.44
N ASN A 75 16.24 -3.89 -17.05
CA ASN A 75 16.58 -2.61 -16.42
C ASN A 75 15.33 -1.80 -16.06
N LEU A 76 14.33 -1.75 -16.94
CA LEU A 76 13.03 -1.13 -16.66
C LEU A 76 12.36 -1.77 -15.43
N LEU A 77 12.26 -3.10 -15.40
CA LEU A 77 11.64 -3.82 -14.29
C LEU A 77 12.41 -3.63 -12.97
N GLN A 78 13.73 -3.54 -13.04
CA GLN A 78 14.57 -3.22 -11.88
C GLN A 78 14.36 -1.78 -11.40
N ASN A 79 14.20 -0.83 -12.33
CA ASN A 79 13.89 0.56 -11.99
C ASN A 79 12.54 0.65 -11.26
N ILE A 80 11.49 0.03 -11.81
CA ILE A 80 10.17 -0.05 -11.18
C ILE A 80 10.29 -0.64 -9.76
N CYS A 81 11.02 -1.75 -9.60
CA CYS A 81 11.24 -2.36 -8.28
C CYS A 81 12.04 -1.46 -7.31
N THR A 82 12.88 -0.57 -7.82
CA THR A 82 13.67 0.37 -7.01
C THR A 82 12.81 1.56 -6.59
N GLU A 83 12.02 2.10 -7.50
CA GLU A 83 11.12 3.22 -7.26
C GLU A 83 10.00 2.84 -6.30
N THR A 84 9.41 1.65 -6.45
CA THR A 84 8.38 1.13 -5.52
C THR A 84 8.84 1.00 -4.07
N LYS A 85 10.15 0.95 -3.81
CA LYS A 85 10.74 0.97 -2.46
C LYS A 85 10.96 2.39 -1.92
N LYS A 86 11.22 3.35 -2.81
CA LYS A 86 11.51 4.74 -2.44
C LYS A 86 10.22 5.54 -2.28
N ASP A 87 9.32 5.40 -3.25
CA ASP A 87 8.01 6.03 -3.24
C ASP A 87 6.97 5.06 -2.69
N LEU A 88 6.54 5.33 -1.46
CA LEU A 88 5.53 4.56 -0.74
C LEU A 88 4.11 5.13 -0.93
N LEU A 89 3.99 6.39 -1.34
CA LEU A 89 2.72 7.13 -1.45
C LEU A 89 2.03 6.86 -2.79
N THR A 90 2.82 6.78 -3.88
CA THR A 90 2.27 6.52 -5.20
C THR A 90 1.83 5.05 -5.32
N PRO A 91 0.63 4.75 -5.85
CA PRO A 91 0.21 3.38 -6.12
C PRO A 91 1.21 2.63 -6.99
N VAL A 92 1.51 1.37 -6.67
CA VAL A 92 2.47 0.53 -7.41
C VAL A 92 2.10 0.41 -8.90
N THR A 93 0.79 0.38 -9.20
CA THR A 93 0.24 0.40 -10.55
C THR A 93 0.61 1.66 -11.32
N GLU A 94 0.60 2.81 -10.64
CA GLU A 94 0.90 4.10 -11.23
C GLU A 94 2.40 4.25 -11.48
N ILE A 95 3.25 3.82 -10.54
CA ILE A 95 4.71 3.74 -10.76
C ILE A 95 5.03 2.90 -12.01
N TYR A 96 4.40 1.73 -12.13
CA TYR A 96 4.55 0.88 -13.32
C TYR A 96 4.13 1.62 -14.59
N ARG A 97 2.95 2.27 -14.57
CA ARG A 97 2.40 3.00 -15.73
C ARG A 97 3.32 4.14 -16.16
N GLN A 98 3.83 4.93 -15.23
CA GLN A 98 4.73 6.05 -15.50
C GLN A 98 6.03 5.57 -16.15
N ASN A 99 6.64 4.52 -15.60
CA ASN A 99 7.83 3.88 -16.16
C ASN A 99 7.58 3.32 -17.56
N LEU A 100 6.44 2.67 -17.78
CA LEU A 100 6.05 2.12 -19.08
C LEU A 100 5.89 3.22 -20.14
N VAL A 101 5.25 4.34 -19.78
CA VAL A 101 5.10 5.51 -20.67
C VAL A 101 6.47 6.08 -21.05
N GLN A 102 7.38 6.23 -20.08
CA GLN A 102 8.74 6.70 -20.34
C GLN A 102 9.52 5.74 -21.25
N TYR A 103 9.39 4.42 -21.03
CA TYR A 103 10.01 3.41 -21.88
C TYR A 103 9.48 3.48 -23.31
N LYS A 104 8.15 3.52 -23.48
CA LYS A 104 7.50 3.62 -24.80
C LYS A 104 7.92 4.88 -25.56
N ARG A 105 8.08 6.02 -24.87
CA ARG A 105 8.61 7.26 -25.48
C ARG A 105 10.04 7.10 -26.00
N LYS A 106 10.89 6.32 -25.30
CA LYS A 106 12.29 6.09 -25.69
C LYS A 106 12.44 5.03 -26.79
N LYS A 107 11.61 4.00 -26.79
CA LYS A 107 11.75 2.81 -27.66
C LYS A 107 10.70 2.70 -28.78
N GLY A 108 9.67 3.56 -28.78
CA GLY A 108 8.57 3.54 -29.74
C GLY A 108 7.51 2.47 -29.46
N THR A 109 7.89 1.33 -28.88
CA THR A 109 6.99 0.24 -28.48
C THR A 109 7.25 -0.25 -27.06
N ALA A 110 6.33 -1.04 -26.52
CA ALA A 110 6.44 -1.71 -25.23
C ALA A 110 5.83 -3.13 -25.27
N GLU A 111 5.76 -3.73 -26.45
CA GLU A 111 5.22 -5.09 -26.65
C GLU A 111 6.00 -6.17 -25.90
N ASP A 112 7.29 -5.94 -25.70
CA ASP A 112 8.21 -6.81 -24.97
C ASP A 112 8.15 -6.63 -23.44
N VAL A 113 7.42 -5.61 -22.95
CA VAL A 113 7.28 -5.33 -21.53
C VAL A 113 6.13 -6.15 -20.92
N PRO A 114 6.38 -6.95 -19.87
CA PRO A 114 5.34 -7.73 -19.21
C PRO A 114 4.22 -6.85 -18.65
N ILE A 115 2.97 -7.25 -18.87
CA ILE A 115 1.82 -6.58 -18.24
C ILE A 115 1.94 -6.60 -16.71
N PHE A 116 1.36 -5.59 -16.06
CA PHE A 116 1.46 -5.38 -14.62
C PHE A 116 1.20 -6.63 -13.77
N ASN A 117 0.21 -7.44 -14.16
CA ASN A 117 -0.16 -8.65 -13.42
C ASN A 117 0.99 -9.66 -13.25
N TYR A 118 1.92 -9.75 -14.21
CA TYR A 118 3.10 -10.62 -14.09
C TYR A 118 4.11 -10.13 -13.05
N ILE A 119 4.22 -8.82 -12.87
CA ILE A 119 5.21 -8.23 -11.96
C ILE A 119 4.61 -7.82 -10.61
N ARG A 120 3.27 -7.80 -10.49
CA ARG A 120 2.52 -7.30 -9.33
C ARG A 120 3.06 -7.84 -8.02
N SER A 121 3.10 -9.17 -7.87
CA SER A 121 3.57 -9.81 -6.63
C SER A 121 5.02 -9.45 -6.29
N THR A 122 5.88 -9.32 -7.31
CA THR A 122 7.27 -8.92 -7.10
C THR A 122 7.37 -7.47 -6.65
N ALA A 123 6.67 -6.54 -7.30
CA ALA A 123 6.67 -5.13 -6.96
C ALA A 123 6.13 -4.88 -5.54
N TYR A 124 4.98 -5.46 -5.19
CA TYR A 124 4.42 -5.35 -3.84
C TYR A 124 5.33 -5.98 -2.77
N ARG A 125 5.96 -7.13 -3.04
CA ARG A 125 6.94 -7.73 -2.11
C ARG A 125 8.16 -6.82 -1.91
N ARG A 126 8.63 -6.14 -2.96
CA ARG A 126 9.74 -5.19 -2.86
C ARG A 126 9.36 -3.99 -2.00
N ARG A 127 8.17 -3.41 -2.20
CA ARG A 127 7.65 -2.34 -1.35
C ARG A 127 7.48 -2.80 0.10
N SER A 128 6.89 -3.98 0.32
CA SER A 128 6.71 -4.53 1.67
C SER A 128 8.03 -4.80 2.40
N SER A 129 9.15 -4.98 1.70
CA SER A 129 10.46 -5.22 2.34
C SER A 129 11.05 -4.01 3.06
N VAL A 130 10.51 -2.81 2.84
CA VAL A 130 10.92 -1.58 3.55
C VAL A 130 9.85 -1.08 4.53
N LEU A 131 8.70 -1.76 4.59
CA LEU A 131 7.63 -1.46 5.53
C LEU A 131 7.75 -2.33 6.79
N PRO A 132 7.18 -1.89 7.93
CA PRO A 132 7.06 -2.72 9.11
C PRO A 132 6.38 -4.07 8.80
N PRO A 133 6.76 -5.15 9.51
CA PRO A 133 6.11 -6.44 9.34
C PRO A 133 4.63 -6.35 9.68
N ILE A 134 3.80 -7.16 9.01
CA ILE A 134 2.37 -7.20 9.28
C ILE A 134 2.15 -7.69 10.73
N PRO A 135 1.45 -6.92 11.57
CA PRO A 135 1.26 -7.23 12.99
C PRO A 135 0.40 -8.49 13.18
N LYS A 136 0.72 -9.31 14.19
CA LYS A 136 -0.02 -10.56 14.48
C LYS A 136 -1.15 -10.31 15.46
N THR A 137 -1.01 -9.37 16.39
CA THR A 137 -2.05 -8.95 17.33
C THR A 137 -2.32 -7.45 17.23
N LEU A 138 -3.30 -6.94 17.99
CA LEU A 138 -3.58 -5.50 18.06
C LEU A 138 -2.52 -4.77 18.89
N GLU A 139 -1.93 -5.46 19.85
CA GLU A 139 -0.86 -4.98 20.73
C GLU A 139 0.46 -4.83 19.95
N ASP A 140 0.68 -5.65 18.92
CA ASP A 140 1.85 -5.54 18.02
C ASP A 140 1.83 -4.28 17.13
N ILE A 141 0.68 -3.59 17.03
CA ILE A 141 0.54 -2.39 16.19
C ILE A 141 1.20 -1.22 16.93
N ILE A 142 2.45 -0.93 16.58
CA ILE A 142 3.15 0.26 17.05
C ILE A 142 3.16 1.27 15.89
N ILE A 143 2.53 2.43 16.10
CA ILE A 143 2.54 3.52 15.12
C ILE A 143 3.88 4.26 15.26
N PRO A 144 4.76 4.24 14.25
CA PRO A 144 6.00 5.00 14.24
C PRO A 144 5.75 6.51 14.40
N ASP A 145 6.67 7.22 15.06
CA ASP A 145 6.49 8.66 15.34
C ASP A 145 6.41 9.51 14.07
N ASP A 146 7.14 9.15 13.02
CA ASP A 146 7.09 9.80 11.70
C ASP A 146 5.72 9.70 11.03
N LEU A 147 4.89 8.71 11.39
CA LEU A 147 3.53 8.55 10.87
C LEU A 147 2.47 9.25 11.73
N LYS A 148 2.84 9.76 12.91
CA LYS A 148 1.91 10.48 13.81
C LYS A 148 1.73 11.93 13.41
N PHE A 149 2.63 12.48 12.60
CA PHE A 149 2.66 13.88 12.19
C PHE A 149 2.69 14.00 10.66
N LEU A 150 2.22 15.14 10.16
CA LEU A 150 2.40 15.56 8.78
C LEU A 150 3.82 16.11 8.57
N GLU A 151 4.22 16.30 7.30
CA GLU A 151 5.54 16.86 6.96
C GLU A 151 5.79 18.26 7.53
N ASN A 152 4.72 19.04 7.76
CA ASN A 152 4.78 20.37 8.37
C ASN A 152 4.85 20.33 9.91
N GLY A 153 4.88 19.14 10.53
CA GLY A 153 4.92 18.94 11.97
C GLY A 153 3.55 18.91 12.66
N ASP A 154 2.46 19.10 11.94
CA ASP A 154 1.12 19.05 12.53
C ASP A 154 0.73 17.61 12.92
N PRO A 155 -0.01 17.42 14.03
CA PRO A 155 -0.48 16.10 14.43
C PRO A 155 -1.47 15.55 13.38
N PHE A 156 -1.25 14.30 12.98
CA PHE A 156 -2.14 13.57 12.07
C PHE A 156 -2.87 12.43 12.79
N LEU A 157 -2.22 11.77 13.76
CA LEU A 157 -2.87 10.82 14.65
C LEU A 157 -3.55 11.59 15.80
N ILE A 158 -4.87 11.72 15.74
CA ILE A 158 -5.63 12.55 16.70
C ILE A 158 -6.24 11.74 17.86
N PHE A 159 -6.40 10.43 17.69
CA PHE A 159 -6.90 9.52 18.71
C PHE A 159 -6.42 8.09 18.45
N ASP A 160 -5.89 7.43 19.48
CA ASP A 160 -5.51 6.01 19.47
C ASP A 160 -5.97 5.37 20.80
N ASN A 161 -7.16 4.78 20.79
CA ASN A 161 -7.63 3.99 21.93
C ASN A 161 -6.88 2.64 21.93
N PRO A 162 -6.30 2.16 23.04
CA PRO A 162 -5.55 0.91 23.05
C PRO A 162 -6.43 -0.33 22.88
N ALA A 163 -5.78 -1.49 22.71
CA ALA A 163 -6.42 -2.80 22.70
C ALA A 163 -7.14 -3.09 24.05
N PRO A 164 -8.22 -3.91 24.07
CA PRO A 164 -8.75 -4.71 22.95
C PRO A 164 -9.69 -3.93 22.00
N ASN A 165 -10.15 -2.75 22.39
CA ASN A 165 -11.09 -1.94 21.61
C ASN A 165 -10.37 -0.89 20.77
N ARG A 166 -9.33 -1.28 20.04
CA ARG A 166 -8.45 -0.31 19.39
C ARG A 166 -9.18 0.51 18.32
N ILE A 167 -9.04 1.83 18.42
CA ILE A 167 -9.60 2.82 17.48
C ILE A 167 -8.47 3.78 17.14
N ILE A 168 -8.02 3.76 15.88
CA ILE A 168 -7.02 4.69 15.36
C ILE A 168 -7.75 5.71 14.49
N THR A 169 -7.66 6.98 14.84
CA THR A 169 -8.29 8.10 14.11
C THR A 169 -7.23 9.04 13.59
N LEU A 170 -7.24 9.23 12.27
CA LEU A 170 -6.33 10.09 11.52
C LEU A 170 -7.09 11.28 10.95
N CYS A 171 -6.60 12.49 11.21
CA CYS A 171 -7.15 13.74 10.70
C CYS A 171 -6.10 14.85 10.83
N SER A 172 -5.96 15.67 9.79
CA SER A 172 -5.13 16.89 9.92
C SER A 172 -5.89 17.98 10.66
N PRO A 173 -5.21 18.93 11.33
CA PRO A 173 -5.89 20.06 11.97
C PRO A 173 -6.71 20.88 10.96
N GLN A 174 -6.17 21.10 9.76
CA GLN A 174 -6.89 21.79 8.69
C GLN A 174 -8.15 21.04 8.25
N ALA A 175 -8.08 19.71 8.08
CA ALA A 175 -9.23 18.89 7.72
C ALA A 175 -10.33 18.98 8.79
N LEU A 176 -9.96 18.99 10.06
CA LEU A 176 -10.91 19.12 11.17
C LEU A 176 -11.56 20.52 11.20
N ILE A 177 -10.80 21.57 10.92
CA ILE A 177 -11.31 22.93 10.77
C ILE A 177 -12.31 23.01 9.61
N GLU A 178 -11.98 22.47 8.43
CA GLU A 178 -12.91 22.46 7.30
C GLU A 178 -14.18 21.63 7.59
N LEU A 179 -14.03 20.49 8.26
CA LEU A 179 -15.18 19.69 8.67
C LEU A 179 -16.09 20.44 9.67
N SER A 180 -15.51 21.25 10.57
CA SER A 180 -16.29 22.06 11.53
C SER A 180 -17.18 23.10 10.86
N LYS A 181 -16.84 23.54 9.64
CA LYS A 181 -17.66 24.46 8.82
C LYS A 181 -18.79 23.73 8.10
N CYS A 182 -18.74 22.40 8.01
CA CYS A 182 -19.75 21.60 7.33
C CYS A 182 -20.95 21.34 8.26
N PHE A 183 -22.14 21.81 7.85
CA PHE A 183 -23.38 21.55 8.59
C PHE A 183 -23.90 20.12 8.45
N TYR A 184 -23.59 19.46 7.32
CA TYR A 184 -24.09 18.13 6.98
C TYR A 184 -22.91 17.19 6.84
N TRP A 185 -22.87 16.18 7.70
CA TRP A 185 -21.83 15.15 7.67
C TRP A 185 -22.38 13.88 7.02
N LEU A 186 -21.48 13.10 6.45
CA LEU A 186 -21.76 11.75 5.99
C LEU A 186 -20.72 10.85 6.64
N ALA A 187 -21.10 9.65 7.03
CA ALA A 187 -20.13 8.65 7.46
C ALA A 187 -20.35 7.33 6.75
N ASP A 188 -19.25 6.74 6.31
CA ASP A 188 -19.22 5.50 5.55
C ASP A 188 -18.24 4.52 6.21
N GLY A 189 -18.64 3.27 6.21
CA GLY A 189 -17.93 2.18 6.84
C GLY A 189 -17.66 1.06 5.86
N THR A 190 -16.39 0.85 5.52
CA THR A 190 -15.96 -0.17 4.57
C THR A 190 -15.33 -1.38 5.29
N PHE A 191 -15.85 -2.58 5.01
CA PHE A 191 -15.40 -3.82 5.64
C PHE A 191 -14.36 -4.57 4.81
N ARG A 192 -14.55 -4.62 3.49
CA ARG A 192 -13.67 -5.40 2.59
C ARG A 192 -12.26 -4.84 2.50
N SER A 193 -12.13 -3.53 2.72
CA SER A 193 -10.87 -2.80 2.63
C SER A 193 -10.27 -2.50 4.01
N ALA A 194 -10.88 -2.99 5.09
CA ALA A 194 -10.37 -2.78 6.44
C ALA A 194 -8.97 -3.41 6.57
N PRO A 195 -8.00 -2.71 7.18
CA PRO A 195 -6.70 -3.30 7.44
C PRO A 195 -6.84 -4.57 8.28
N GLN A 196 -5.93 -5.52 8.07
CA GLN A 196 -5.91 -6.75 8.86
C GLN A 196 -5.89 -6.39 10.37
N LYS A 197 -6.67 -7.13 11.16
CA LYS A 197 -6.96 -6.91 12.61
C LYS A 197 -8.09 -5.93 12.93
N PHE A 198 -8.47 -5.05 12.00
CA PHE A 198 -9.63 -4.18 12.18
C PHE A 198 -10.87 -4.80 11.54
N VAL A 199 -12.04 -4.55 12.14
CA VAL A 199 -13.33 -5.03 11.62
C VAL A 199 -13.87 -4.09 10.53
N GLN A 200 -13.52 -2.80 10.62
CA GLN A 200 -14.02 -1.78 9.70
C GLN A 200 -12.98 -0.66 9.53
N SER A 201 -12.87 -0.14 8.31
CA SER A 201 -12.34 1.20 8.05
C SER A 201 -13.52 2.14 7.91
N TYR A 202 -13.52 3.22 8.69
CA TYR A 202 -14.63 4.16 8.80
C TYR A 202 -14.14 5.56 8.42
N SER A 203 -14.99 6.36 7.78
CA SER A 203 -14.63 7.73 7.42
C SER A 203 -15.77 8.69 7.66
N ILE A 204 -15.42 9.92 8.05
CA ILE A 204 -16.37 11.02 8.19
C ILE A 204 -16.06 12.05 7.10
N HIS A 205 -17.11 12.44 6.41
CA HIS A 205 -17.07 13.31 5.25
C HIS A 205 -17.89 14.57 5.50
N GLY A 206 -17.49 15.65 4.85
CA GLY A 206 -18.21 16.91 4.82
C GLY A 206 -18.41 17.37 3.38
N ARG A 207 -19.45 18.18 3.15
CA ARG A 207 -19.68 18.81 1.86
C ARG A 207 -19.07 20.22 1.84
N THR A 208 -18.15 20.43 0.93
CA THR A 208 -17.58 21.74 0.59
C THR A 208 -18.15 22.23 -0.74
N GLU A 209 -17.70 23.40 -1.20
CA GLU A 209 -18.00 23.91 -2.54
C GLU A 209 -17.48 22.99 -3.67
N TRP A 210 -16.45 22.19 -3.39
CA TRP A 210 -15.79 21.28 -4.36
C TRP A 210 -16.37 19.86 -4.36
N GLY A 211 -17.38 19.59 -3.52
CA GLY A 211 -18.04 18.30 -3.42
C GLY A 211 -17.97 17.69 -2.03
N ILE A 212 -18.09 16.37 -1.96
CA ILE A 212 -18.03 15.61 -0.72
C ILE A 212 -16.60 15.08 -0.56
N HIS A 213 -15.97 15.40 0.57
CA HIS A 213 -14.59 15.01 0.85
C HIS A 213 -14.50 14.24 2.18
N PRO A 214 -13.69 13.17 2.25
CA PRO A 214 -13.33 12.56 3.53
C PRO A 214 -12.39 13.50 4.28
N PHE A 215 -12.70 13.77 5.55
CA PHE A 215 -11.87 14.60 6.43
C PHE A 215 -11.23 13.79 7.55
N ILE A 216 -11.88 12.71 7.98
CA ILE A 216 -11.42 11.87 9.08
C ILE A 216 -11.40 10.42 8.61
N HIS A 217 -10.29 9.73 8.83
CA HIS A 217 -10.11 8.31 8.53
C HIS A 217 -9.90 7.53 9.82
N ILE A 218 -10.64 6.44 9.99
CA ILE A 218 -10.67 5.68 11.24
C ILE A 218 -10.51 4.19 10.94
N ALA A 219 -9.77 3.48 11.78
CA ALA A 219 -9.73 2.02 11.81
C ALA A 219 -10.29 1.53 13.16
N MET A 220 -11.33 0.68 13.12
CA MET A 220 -12.06 0.23 14.33
C MET A 220 -12.06 -1.29 14.49
N CYS A 221 -11.85 -1.77 15.71
CA CYS A 221 -11.87 -3.19 16.05
C CYS A 221 -13.29 -3.74 16.34
N GLY A 222 -14.32 -2.91 16.30
CA GLY A 222 -15.69 -3.38 16.35
C GLY A 222 -16.70 -2.28 16.06
N ARG A 223 -17.98 -2.65 16.19
CA ARG A 223 -19.16 -1.89 15.74
C ARG A 223 -20.26 -1.82 16.79
N LYS A 224 -19.90 -2.05 18.06
CA LYS A 224 -20.85 -1.87 19.17
C LYS A 224 -21.06 -0.38 19.41
N GLN A 225 -22.21 -0.02 19.94
CA GLN A 225 -22.54 1.36 20.28
C GLN A 225 -21.44 2.01 21.14
N GLU A 226 -20.96 1.31 22.17
CA GLU A 226 -19.85 1.75 23.05
C GLU A 226 -18.58 2.15 22.28
N GLN A 227 -18.27 1.48 21.16
CA GLN A 227 -17.09 1.81 20.36
C GLN A 227 -17.30 3.06 19.51
N TYR A 228 -18.52 3.27 19.02
CA TYR A 228 -18.88 4.53 18.36
C TYR A 228 -18.92 5.69 19.36
N GLU A 229 -19.43 5.47 20.57
CA GLU A 229 -19.38 6.45 21.66
C GLU A 229 -17.93 6.86 21.97
N LEU A 230 -17.03 5.89 22.14
CA LEU A 230 -15.59 6.16 22.35
C LEU A 230 -14.98 6.95 21.18
N LEU A 231 -15.30 6.59 19.94
CA LEU A 231 -14.85 7.30 18.75
C LEU A 231 -15.31 8.77 18.75
N PHE A 232 -16.61 9.01 18.88
CA PHE A 232 -17.17 10.35 18.78
C PHE A 232 -16.76 11.23 19.97
N GLN A 233 -16.71 10.67 21.18
CA GLN A 233 -16.17 11.38 22.35
C GLN A 233 -14.69 11.72 22.17
N GLY A 234 -13.89 10.79 21.67
CA GLY A 234 -12.47 11.03 21.37
C GLY A 234 -12.28 12.19 20.39
N LEU A 235 -13.05 12.19 19.30
CA LEU A 235 -13.06 13.27 18.31
C LEU A 235 -13.51 14.61 18.90
N PHE A 236 -14.62 14.62 19.64
CA PHE A 236 -15.16 15.82 20.27
C PHE A 236 -14.17 16.44 21.28
N ASN A 237 -13.57 15.59 22.12
CA ASN A 237 -12.56 16.02 23.10
C ASN A 237 -11.31 16.56 22.41
N TYR A 238 -10.84 15.91 21.35
CA TYR A 238 -9.71 16.40 20.58
C TYR A 238 -10.00 17.78 19.96
N ALA A 239 -11.18 17.95 19.35
CA ALA A 239 -11.56 19.23 18.75
C ALA A 239 -11.65 20.36 19.80
N ASN A 240 -12.30 20.09 20.94
CA ASN A 240 -12.42 21.09 22.01
C ASN A 240 -11.07 21.50 22.60
N ARG A 241 -10.14 20.55 22.80
CA ARG A 241 -8.77 20.84 23.27
C ARG A 241 -8.01 21.76 22.31
N ASN A 242 -8.35 21.70 21.02
CA ASN A 242 -7.76 22.53 19.97
C ASN A 242 -8.63 23.75 19.62
N ASN A 243 -9.62 24.10 20.46
CA ASN A 243 -10.56 25.22 20.26
C ASN A 243 -11.36 25.15 18.94
N ILE A 244 -11.59 23.94 18.41
CA ILE A 244 -12.41 23.70 17.21
C ILE A 244 -13.79 23.25 17.66
N LYS A 245 -14.82 24.00 17.27
CA LYS A 245 -16.21 23.73 17.66
C LYS A 245 -16.91 22.85 16.63
N LEU A 246 -17.11 21.58 16.94
CA LEU A 246 -17.87 20.66 16.09
C LEU A 246 -19.36 20.77 16.39
N GLN A 247 -20.15 21.31 15.45
CA GLN A 247 -21.61 21.46 15.58
C GLN A 247 -22.36 21.07 14.29
N PRO A 248 -22.28 19.79 13.86
CA PRO A 248 -23.07 19.33 12.73
C PRO A 248 -24.57 19.50 13.00
N ILE A 249 -25.34 19.94 12.00
CA ILE A 249 -26.81 19.93 12.05
C ILE A 249 -27.32 18.50 11.92
N SER A 250 -26.71 17.74 11.02
CA SER A 250 -27.03 16.32 10.84
C SER A 250 -25.85 15.50 10.35
N ILE A 251 -25.94 14.19 10.58
CA ILE A 251 -25.05 13.19 9.98
C ILE A 251 -25.88 12.12 9.29
N MET A 252 -25.43 11.66 8.13
CA MET A 252 -26.02 10.51 7.44
C MET A 252 -25.20 9.25 7.65
N PHE A 253 -25.86 8.15 8.03
CA PHE A 253 -25.26 6.81 8.15
C PHE A 253 -25.94 5.78 7.22
N ASP A 254 -25.26 4.65 7.03
CA ASP A 254 -25.77 3.48 6.30
C ASP A 254 -26.57 2.53 7.21
N PHE A 255 -27.70 3.01 7.75
CA PHE A 255 -28.60 2.25 8.64
C PHE A 255 -27.92 1.55 9.82
N GLU A 256 -26.79 2.08 10.29
CA GLU A 256 -26.05 1.55 11.43
C GLU A 256 -26.55 2.19 12.73
N GLN A 257 -27.47 1.49 13.43
CA GLN A 257 -28.07 2.00 14.67
C GLN A 257 -27.04 2.26 15.77
N ALA A 258 -26.03 1.40 15.90
CA ALA A 258 -24.96 1.57 16.88
C ALA A 258 -24.18 2.88 16.67
N ALA A 259 -23.85 3.21 15.42
CA ALA A 259 -23.20 4.48 15.07
C ALA A 259 -24.12 5.68 15.33
N SER A 260 -25.41 5.54 14.98
CA SER A 260 -26.43 6.57 15.20
C SER A 260 -26.56 6.93 16.68
N ASN A 261 -26.70 5.92 17.53
CA ASN A 261 -26.84 6.11 18.97
C ASN A 261 -25.55 6.71 19.59
N GLY A 262 -24.38 6.19 19.20
CA GLY A 262 -23.10 6.71 19.71
C GLY A 262 -22.79 8.13 19.24
N PHE A 263 -23.30 8.52 18.07
CA PHE A 263 -23.22 9.90 17.61
C PHE A 263 -24.12 10.81 18.45
N LEU A 264 -25.39 10.44 18.63
CA LEU A 264 -26.37 11.25 19.38
C LEU A 264 -26.05 11.36 20.87
N SER A 265 -25.36 10.38 21.46
CA SER A 265 -24.87 10.50 22.84
C SER A 265 -23.83 11.62 23.01
N THR A 266 -23.10 11.94 21.94
CA THR A 266 -22.03 12.96 21.92
C THR A 266 -22.55 14.30 21.39
N PHE A 267 -23.27 14.28 20.27
CA PHE A 267 -23.80 15.46 19.57
C PHE A 267 -25.32 15.57 19.76
N LYS A 268 -25.74 15.93 20.98
CA LYS A 268 -27.16 15.89 21.42
C LYS A 268 -28.12 16.81 20.66
N HIS A 269 -27.61 17.83 19.98
CA HIS A 269 -28.41 18.80 19.22
C HIS A 269 -28.44 18.51 17.71
N SER A 270 -27.77 17.43 17.29
CA SER A 270 -27.71 17.02 15.89
C SER A 270 -28.81 16.01 15.59
N SER A 271 -29.16 15.87 14.31
CA SER A 271 -30.08 14.85 13.82
C SER A 271 -29.34 13.74 13.06
N VAL A 272 -29.91 12.54 13.06
CA VAL A 272 -29.39 11.41 12.26
C VAL A 272 -30.30 11.20 11.05
N LEU A 273 -29.70 11.14 9.88
CA LEU A 273 -30.33 10.76 8.63
C LEU A 273 -29.82 9.38 8.20
N TYR A 274 -30.60 8.67 7.41
CA TYR A 274 -30.21 7.38 6.86
C TYR A 274 -30.17 7.41 5.34
N CYS A 275 -29.17 6.76 4.76
CA CYS A 275 -28.93 6.79 3.32
C CYS A 275 -30.01 6.02 2.55
N HIS A 276 -30.89 6.72 1.83
CA HIS A 276 -31.97 6.12 1.03
C HIS A 276 -31.47 5.07 0.02
N PHE A 277 -30.29 5.27 -0.58
CA PHE A 277 -29.70 4.29 -1.49
C PHE A 277 -29.44 2.94 -0.78
N HIS A 278 -28.87 2.98 0.42
CA HIS A 278 -28.60 1.79 1.22
C HIS A 278 -29.87 1.17 1.78
N TYR A 279 -30.90 1.97 2.06
CA TYR A 279 -32.25 1.47 2.37
C TYR A 279 -32.81 0.61 1.24
N CYS A 280 -32.91 1.18 0.03
CA CYS A 280 -33.46 0.50 -1.14
C CYS A 280 -32.68 -0.77 -1.48
N ARG A 281 -31.35 -0.72 -1.36
CA ARG A 281 -30.49 -1.89 -1.57
C ARG A 281 -30.75 -2.99 -0.54
N SER A 282 -31.04 -2.62 0.70
CA SER A 282 -31.35 -3.57 1.78
C SER A 282 -32.72 -4.22 1.56
N ILE A 283 -33.74 -3.43 1.17
CA ILE A 283 -35.05 -3.96 0.76
C ILE A 283 -34.88 -4.92 -0.42
N TRP A 284 -34.18 -4.52 -1.47
CA TRP A 284 -34.00 -5.36 -2.66
C TRP A 284 -33.33 -6.70 -2.34
N ARG A 285 -32.29 -6.70 -1.50
CA ARG A 285 -31.66 -7.94 -1.01
C ARG A 285 -32.63 -8.83 -0.24
N GLN A 286 -33.57 -8.24 0.51
CA GLN A 286 -34.56 -8.99 1.26
C GLN A 286 -35.63 -9.59 0.35
N VAL A 287 -36.12 -8.82 -0.63
CA VAL A 287 -37.02 -9.34 -1.68
C VAL A 287 -36.38 -10.54 -2.38
N GLN A 288 -35.14 -10.41 -2.86
CA GLN A 288 -34.40 -11.50 -3.51
C GLN A 288 -34.22 -12.76 -2.64
N LYS A 289 -34.20 -12.63 -1.31
CA LYS A 289 -34.12 -13.77 -0.39
C LYS A 289 -35.46 -14.45 -0.17
N LEU A 290 -36.56 -13.70 -0.26
CA LEU A 290 -37.90 -14.19 0.02
C LEU A 290 -38.62 -14.74 -1.22
N GLY A 291 -38.18 -14.36 -2.43
CA GLY A 291 -38.76 -14.80 -3.71
C GLY A 291 -39.46 -13.66 -4.40
#